data_AF-A0A1D2MQS7-F1
#
_entry.id   AF-A0A1D2MQS7-F1
#
_cell.length_a   1.000
_cell.length_b   1.000
_cell.length_c   1.000
_cell.angle_alpha   90.00
_cell.angle_beta   90.00
_cell.angle_gamma   90.00
#
_symmetry.space_group_name_H-M   'P 1'
#
loop_
_entity.id
_entity.type
_entity.pdbx_description
1 polymer ?
#
loop_
_entity_poly.entity_id
_entity_poly.type
_entity_poly.pdbx_seq_one_letter_code
_entity_poly.pdbx_strand_id
1 'polypeptide(L)' 'MRVNPNPVVMKKRRLAANARERRRMLNLNVAFDRLRNVLPSIGKDQQLSKYETLQMAQSYIVALCDLME' A
#
# COMPACT_ATOMS: atom_id res chain seq x y z
N MET A 1 -9.23 -36.22 -20.35
CA MET A 1 -9.41 -36.29 -18.88
C MET A 1 -8.64 -35.14 -18.23
N ARG A 2 -9.28 -34.29 -17.42
CA ARG A 2 -8.55 -33.30 -16.59
C ARG A 2 -8.00 -34.03 -15.38
N VAL A 3 -6.68 -34.20 -15.32
CA VAL A 3 -6.00 -34.78 -14.15
C VAL A 3 -6.16 -33.79 -13.00
N ASN A 4 -6.89 -34.17 -11.96
CA ASN A 4 -7.06 -33.31 -10.80
C ASN A 4 -5.72 -33.24 -10.04
N PRO A 5 -5.12 -32.05 -9.88
CA PRO A 5 -3.81 -31.93 -9.26
C PRO A 5 -3.85 -32.40 -7.80
N ASN A 6 -2.80 -33.12 -7.39
CA ASN A 6 -2.65 -33.65 -6.04
C ASN A 6 -2.92 -32.53 -4.99
N PRO A 7 -3.81 -32.75 -4.00
CA PRO A 7 -4.16 -31.75 -2.99
C PRO A 7 -2.96 -31.11 -2.27
N VAL A 8 -1.88 -31.87 -2.08
CA VAL A 8 -0.63 -31.38 -1.48
C VAL A 8 0.06 -30.34 -2.39
N VAL A 9 0.10 -30.59 -3.69
CA VAL A 9 0.66 -29.66 -4.69
C VAL A 9 -0.17 -28.39 -4.76
N MET A 10 -1.51 -28.52 -4.73
CA MET A 10 -2.42 -27.38 -4.68
C MET A 10 -2.22 -26.52 -3.43
N LYS A 11 -2.07 -27.15 -2.26
CA LYS A 11 -1.77 -26.45 -1.00
C LYS A 11 -0.44 -25.69 -1.09
N LYS A 12 0.63 -26.31 -1.59
CA LYS A 12 1.94 -25.67 -1.77
C LYS A 12 1.86 -24.46 -2.71
N ARG A 13 1.16 -24.57 -3.84
CA ARG A 13 0.95 -23.47 -4.79
C ARG A 13 0.21 -22.30 -4.15
N ARG A 14 -0.86 -22.58 -3.40
CA ARG A 14 -1.63 -21.55 -2.67
C ARG A 14 -0.77 -20.84 -1.63
N LEU A 15 0.03 -21.57 -0.86
CA LEU A 15 0.95 -20.98 0.13
C LEU A 15 1.97 -20.05 -0.54
N ALA A 16 2.57 -20.48 -1.66
CA ALA A 16 3.50 -19.65 -2.42
C ALA A 16 2.83 -18.40 -2.99
N ALA A 17 1.60 -18.51 -3.50
CA ALA A 17 0.82 -17.36 -3.97
C ALA A 17 0.53 -16.35 -2.84
N ASN A 18 0.08 -16.85 -1.68
CA ASN A 18 -0.18 -16.00 -0.52
C ASN A 18 1.09 -15.29 -0.02
N ALA A 19 2.23 -15.96 -0.04
CA ALA A 19 3.51 -15.34 0.32
C ALA A 19 3.90 -14.20 -0.64
N ARG A 20 3.68 -14.38 -1.94
CA ARG A 20 3.92 -13.32 -2.93
C ARG A 20 2.99 -12.13 -2.73
N GLU A 21 1.71 -12.36 -2.49
CA GLU A 21 0.76 -11.26 -2.28
C GLU A 21 1.06 -10.48 -1.00
N ARG A 22 1.46 -11.18 0.08
CA ARG A 22 1.94 -10.50 1.29
C ARG A 22 3.14 -9.59 1.01
N ARG A 23 4.11 -10.06 0.22
CA ARG A 23 5.27 -9.24 -0.17
C ARG A 23 4.86 -8.03 -1.02
N ARG A 24 3.92 -8.21 -1.94
CA ARG A 24 3.36 -7.11 -2.75
C ARG A 24 2.70 -6.06 -1.86
N MET A 25 1.88 -6.48 -0.91
CA MET A 25 1.20 -5.59 0.03
C MET A 25 2.16 -4.90 1.01
N LEU A 26 3.23 -5.58 1.44
CA LEU A 26 4.29 -4.96 2.24
C LEU A 26 4.95 -3.81 1.48
N ASN A 27 5.34 -4.04 0.22
CA ASN A 27 5.92 -2.98 -0.62
C ASN A 27 4.98 -1.78 -0.79
N LEU A 28 3.67 -2.05 -0.95
CA LEU A 28 2.65 -0.99 -1.02
C LEU A 28 2.59 -0.19 0.28
N ASN A 29 2.57 -0.85 1.43
CA ASN A 29 2.53 -0.17 2.72
C ASN A 29 3.78 0.68 2.95
N VAL A 30 4.97 0.19 2.59
CA VAL A 30 6.22 0.98 2.63
C VAL A 30 6.13 2.24 1.77
N ALA A 31 5.50 2.17 0.59
CA ALA A 31 5.28 3.35 -0.25
C ALA A 31 4.31 4.36 0.40
N PHE A 32 3.24 3.88 1.06
CA PHE A 32 2.34 4.73 1.84
C PHE A 32 3.06 5.41 3.01
N ASP A 33 3.95 4.70 3.71
CA ASP A 33 4.72 5.28 4.82
C ASP A 33 5.68 6.37 4.34
N ARG A 34 6.35 6.15 3.20
CA ARG A 34 7.17 7.18 2.56
C ARG A 34 6.36 8.41 2.17
N LEU A 35 5.15 8.21 1.64
CA LEU A 35 4.25 9.32 1.31
C LEU A 35 3.86 10.09 2.57
N ARG A 36 3.47 9.41 3.65
CA ARG A 36 3.11 10.06 4.92
C ARG A 36 4.23 10.93 5.50
N ASN A 37 5.48 10.51 5.34
CA ASN A 37 6.63 11.27 5.85
C ASN A 37 6.86 12.61 5.16
N VAL A 38 6.32 12.81 3.96
CA VAL A 38 6.44 14.08 3.22
C VAL A 38 5.17 14.94 3.31
N LEU A 39 4.09 14.41 3.90
CA LEU A 39 2.85 15.15 4.09
C LEU A 39 2.93 16.03 5.35
N PRO A 40 2.23 17.18 5.36
CA PRO A 40 2.08 17.99 6.56
C PRO A 40 1.40 17.16 7.67
N SER A 41 2.05 17.09 8.83
CA SER A 41 1.62 16.25 9.97
C SER A 41 0.41 16.86 10.68
N ILE A 42 -0.66 16.06 10.83
CA ILE A 42 -1.78 16.36 11.71
C ILE A 42 -1.45 15.77 13.10
N GLY A 43 -0.58 16.44 13.85
CA GLY A 43 -0.19 16.02 15.20
C GLY A 43 0.85 14.88 15.24
N LYS A 44 1.63 14.85 16.33
CA LYS A 44 2.85 14.03 16.45
C LYS A 44 2.65 12.51 16.38
N ASP A 45 1.42 12.01 16.61
CA ASP A 45 1.18 10.57 16.80
C ASP A 45 0.04 9.97 15.95
N GLN A 46 -0.66 10.76 15.12
CA GLN A 46 -1.77 10.25 14.30
C GLN A 46 -1.28 9.80 12.93
N GLN A 47 -1.30 8.48 12.67
CA GLN A 47 -1.10 7.97 11.30
C GLN A 47 -2.39 8.10 10.48
N LEU A 48 -2.28 8.77 9.33
CA LEU A 48 -3.37 8.85 8.35
C LEU A 48 -3.72 7.47 7.79
N SER A 49 -5.01 7.19 7.65
CA SER A 49 -5.48 6.04 6.86
C SER A 49 -5.02 6.15 5.41
N LYS A 50 -5.15 5.06 4.63
CA LYS A 50 -4.74 5.06 3.21
C LYS A 50 -5.52 6.10 2.40
N TYR A 51 -6.81 6.22 2.66
CA TYR A 51 -7.66 7.19 1.97
C TYR A 51 -7.25 8.62 2.34
N GLU A 52 -7.14 8.92 3.64
CA GLU A 52 -6.72 10.26 4.11
C GLU A 52 -5.33 10.63 3.62
N THR A 53 -4.40 9.66 3.53
CA THR A 53 -3.05 9.88 2.97
C THR A 53 -3.13 10.35 1.51
N LEU A 54 -3.96 9.72 0.69
CA LEU A 54 -4.13 10.11 -0.72
C LEU A 54 -4.85 11.44 -0.87
N GLN A 55 -5.85 11.71 -0.03
CA GLN A 55 -6.57 12.98 -0.04
C GLN A 55 -5.64 14.14 0.36
N MET A 56 -4.89 13.97 1.45
CA MET A 56 -3.91 14.95 1.92
C MET A 56 -2.82 15.19 0.88
N ALA A 57 -2.32 14.14 0.22
CA ALA A 57 -1.32 14.30 -0.84
C ALA A 57 -1.82 15.17 -2.00
N GLN A 58 -3.07 14.95 -2.45
CA GLN A 58 -3.67 15.77 -3.51
C GLN A 58 -3.81 17.23 -3.06
N SER A 59 -4.37 17.46 -1.87
CA SER A 59 -4.51 18.82 -1.31
C SER A 59 -3.16 19.52 -1.15
N TYR A 60 -2.11 18.79 -0.73
CA TYR A 60 -0.79 19.36 -0.53
C TYR A 60 -0.10 19.74 -1.84
N ILE A 61 -0.23 18.91 -2.89
CA ILE A 61 0.27 19.24 -4.23
C ILE A 61 -0.38 20.54 -4.74
N VAL A 62 -1.71 20.66 -4.64
CA VAL A 62 -2.43 21.87 -5.06
C VAL A 62 -1.95 23.11 -4.30
N ALA A 63 -1.86 23.02 -2.96
CA ALA A 63 -1.40 24.15 -2.14
C ALA A 63 0.04 24.58 -2.47
N LEU A 64 0.93 23.64 -2.81
CA LEU A 64 2.29 23.96 -3.24
C LEU A 64 2.32 24.60 -4.63
N CYS A 65 1.47 24.16 -5.56
CA CYS A 65 1.31 24.80 -6.87
C CYS A 65 0.84 26.26 -6.71
N ASP A 66 -0.18 26.49 -5.89
CA ASP A 66 -0.75 27.83 -5.67
C ASP A 66 0.26 28.79 -5.01
N LEU A 67 1.18 28.28 -4.18
CA LEU A 67 2.23 29.09 -3.55
C LEU A 67 3.35 29.51 -4.54
N MET A 68 3.46 28.83 -5.67
CA MET A 68 4.46 29.11 -6.70
C MET A 68 3.97 30.10 -7.77
N GLU A 69 2.69 30.49 -7.74
CA GLU A 69 2.11 31.57 -8.55
C GLU A 69 2.26 32.94 -7.88
#